data_AF-A0A382DQV1-F1
#
_entry.id   AF-A0A382DQV1-F1
#
_cell.length_a   1.000
_cell.length_b   1.000
_cell.length_c   1.000
_cell.angle_alpha   90.00
_cell.angle_beta   90.00
_cell.angle_gamma   90.00
#
_symmetry.space_group_name_H-M   'P 1'
#
loop_
_entity.id
_entity.type
_entity.pdbx_description
1 polymer ?
#
loop_
_entity_poly.entity_id
_entity_poly.type
_entity_poly.pdbx_seq_one_letter_code
_entity_poly.pdbx_strand_id
1 'polypeptide(L)'
;VKAIILNLSAWVMLPIMDGFAKYLSSTLPVLQITWSRYFFTVVIVLPIMLVFFRKNLTWTEQPKLQLIRGLLLFCANILFFYSISIISLAKALTLAFIAPLIVTALSPVLLNEKVGFRRWVAVVIGFIGSLIVIRPGFVELNLAS
;
A
#
# COMPACT_ATOMS: atom_id res chain seq x y z
N VAL A 1 15.77 -15.27 13.96
CA VAL A 1 14.41 -15.66 14.41
C VAL A 1 13.57 -14.47 14.88
N LYS A 2 14.01 -13.62 15.83
CA LYS A 2 13.26 -12.43 16.28
C LYS A 2 12.79 -11.49 15.14
N ALA A 3 13.65 -11.19 14.16
CA ALA A 3 13.29 -10.33 13.01
C ALA A 3 12.20 -10.96 12.12
N ILE A 4 12.22 -12.29 11.95
CA ILE A 4 11.23 -13.01 11.15
C ILE A 4 9.87 -12.95 11.85
N ILE A 5 9.83 -13.20 13.17
CA ILE A 5 8.58 -13.14 13.96
C ILE A 5 8.01 -11.72 13.95
N LEU A 6 8.85 -10.70 14.10
CA LEU A 6 8.41 -9.30 14.09
C LEU A 6 7.85 -8.88 12.72
N ASN A 7 8.46 -9.36 11.64
CA ASN A 7 7.96 -9.10 10.29
C ASN A 7 6.62 -9.84 10.07
N LEU A 8 6.52 -11.10 10.51
CA LEU A 8 5.32 -11.90 10.37
C LEU A 8 4.13 -11.26 11.12
N SER A 9 4.34 -10.79 12.35
CA SER A 9 3.30 -10.13 13.14
C SER A 9 2.85 -8.82 12.49
N ALA A 10 3.76 -8.04 11.93
CA ALA A 10 3.43 -6.82 11.19
C ALA A 10 2.56 -7.12 9.95
N TRP A 11 2.90 -8.16 9.19
CA TRP A 11 2.16 -8.56 8.00
C TRP A 11 0.77 -9.14 8.31
N VAL A 12 0.56 -9.72 9.49
CA VAL A 12 -0.76 -10.21 9.93
C VAL A 12 -1.67 -9.06 10.37
N MET A 13 -1.11 -7.99 10.97
CA MET A 13 -1.90 -6.83 11.41
C MET A 13 -2.50 -6.04 10.23
N LEU A 14 -1.82 -6.00 9.08
CA LEU A 14 -2.27 -5.26 7.89
C LEU A 14 -3.65 -5.70 7.36
N PRO A 15 -3.90 -6.98 7.04
CA PRO A 15 -5.20 -7.41 6.53
C PRO A 15 -6.33 -7.27 7.55
N ILE A 16 -6.03 -7.38 8.85
CA ILE A 16 -7.01 -7.11 9.92
C ILE A 16 -7.44 -5.64 9.87
N MET A 17 -6.47 -4.73 9.78
CA MET A 17 -6.72 -3.30 9.63
C MET A 17 -7.52 -2.99 8.35
N ASP A 18 -7.16 -3.59 7.22
CA ASP A 18 -7.84 -3.40 5.93
C ASP A 18 -9.29 -3.93 5.97
N GLY A 19 -9.53 -5.02 6.72
CA GLY A 19 -10.88 -5.54 6.98
C GLY A 19 -11.76 -4.55 7.74
N PHE A 20 -11.25 -3.98 8.83
CA PHE A 20 -11.95 -2.92 9.57
C PHE A 20 -12.18 -1.68 8.72
N ALA A 21 -11.17 -1.26 7.96
CA ALA A 21 -11.27 -0.14 7.02
C ALA A 21 -12.39 -0.35 5.99
N LYS A 22 -12.50 -1.55 5.40
CA LYS A 22 -13.57 -1.87 4.45
C LYS A 22 -14.96 -1.80 5.11
N TYR A 23 -15.09 -2.39 6.30
CA TYR A 23 -16.35 -2.38 7.05
C TYR A 23 -16.79 -0.94 7.34
N LEU A 24 -15.86 -0.11 7.80
CA LEU A 24 -16.13 1.28 8.14
C LEU A 24 -16.36 2.15 6.89
N SER A 25 -15.75 1.80 5.75
CA SER A 25 -15.96 2.50 4.47
C SER A 25 -17.36 2.31 3.89
N SER A 26 -18.15 1.36 4.41
CA SER A 26 -19.56 1.22 4.02
C SER A 26 -20.47 2.26 4.67
N THR A 27 -20.05 2.88 5.77
CA THR A 27 -20.87 3.79 6.58
C THR A 27 -20.24 5.18 6.75
N LEU A 28 -18.91 5.29 6.66
CA LEU A 28 -18.18 6.54 6.78
C LEU A 28 -17.48 6.93 5.47
N PRO A 29 -17.36 8.24 5.20
CA PRO A 29 -16.54 8.74 4.10
C PRO A 29 -15.07 8.29 4.25
N VAL A 30 -14.49 7.82 3.16
CA VAL A 30 -13.08 7.42 3.05
C VAL A 30 -12.12 8.43 3.68
N LEU A 31 -12.33 9.72 3.41
CA LEU A 31 -11.46 10.78 3.90
C LEU A 31 -11.42 10.83 5.43
N GLN A 32 -12.53 10.55 6.11
CA GLN A 32 -12.61 10.52 7.57
C GLN A 32 -11.86 9.32 8.14
N ILE A 33 -11.90 8.18 7.46
CA ILE A 33 -11.15 6.97 7.85
C ILE A 33 -9.65 7.22 7.70
N THR A 34 -9.22 7.78 6.57
CA THR A 34 -7.82 8.13 6.32
C THR A 34 -7.32 9.18 7.31
N TRP A 35 -8.12 10.23 7.58
CA TRP A 35 -7.80 11.24 8.58
C TRP A 35 -7.64 10.63 9.97
N SER A 36 -8.60 9.80 10.41
CA SER A 36 -8.56 9.10 11.69
C SER A 36 -7.29 8.26 11.83
N ARG A 37 -6.92 7.50 10.77
CA ARG A 37 -5.68 6.72 10.73
C ARG A 37 -4.44 7.58 10.99
N TYR A 38 -4.28 8.68 10.24
CA TYR A 38 -3.12 9.55 10.41
C TYR A 38 -3.12 10.27 11.77
N PHE A 39 -4.29 10.71 12.23
CA PHE A 39 -4.46 11.38 13.51
C PHE A 39 -4.06 10.45 14.68
N PHE A 40 -4.63 9.25 14.77
CA PHE A 40 -4.28 8.30 15.82
C PHE A 40 -2.83 7.81 15.72
N THR A 41 -2.29 7.66 14.51
CA THR A 41 -0.86 7.36 14.33
C THR A 41 0.01 8.44 14.96
N VAL A 42 -0.28 9.72 14.69
CA VAL A 42 0.46 10.83 15.28
C VAL A 42 0.27 10.87 16.80
N VAL A 43 -0.98 10.78 17.28
CA VAL A 43 -1.30 10.85 18.71
C VAL A 43 -0.62 9.74 19.52
N ILE A 44 -0.47 8.54 18.95
CA ILE A 44 0.20 7.41 19.63
C ILE A 44 1.72 7.50 19.47
N VAL A 45 2.22 7.75 18.26
CA VAL A 45 3.66 7.71 17.98
C VAL A 45 4.39 8.91 18.58
N LEU A 46 3.79 10.09 18.58
CA LEU A 46 4.41 11.33 19.05
C LEU A 46 4.82 11.26 20.54
N PRO A 47 3.96 10.86 21.50
CA PRO A 47 4.38 10.71 22.89
C PRO A 47 5.42 9.59 23.08
N ILE A 48 5.30 8.47 22.36
CA ILE A 48 6.31 7.39 22.40
C ILE A 48 7.67 7.90 21.94
N MET A 49 7.70 8.67 20.85
CA MET A 49 8.91 9.25 20.30
C MET A 49 9.54 10.27 21.26
N LEU A 50 8.73 11.10 21.91
CA LEU A 50 9.18 12.09 22.89
C LEU A 50 9.71 11.44 24.18
N VAL A 51 9.15 10.31 24.61
CA VAL A 51 9.57 9.61 25.84
C VAL A 51 10.83 8.76 25.60
N PHE A 52 10.88 7.98 24.51
CA PHE A 52 11.97 7.02 24.27
C PHE A 52 13.12 7.57 23.41
N PHE A 53 12.84 8.48 22.49
CA PHE A 53 13.81 8.92 21.47
C PHE A 53 14.18 10.41 21.58
N ARG A 54 13.91 11.04 22.73
CA ARG A 54 14.16 12.46 23.00
C ARG A 54 15.56 12.97 22.61
N LYS A 55 16.60 12.13 22.75
CA LYS A 55 18.00 12.47 22.41
C LYS A 55 18.36 12.28 20.94
N ASN A 56 17.60 11.48 20.19
CA ASN A 56 17.83 11.17 18.78
C ASN A 56 16.83 11.86 17.84
N LEU A 57 16.01 12.78 18.37
CA LEU A 57 15.14 13.67 17.62
C LEU A 57 15.97 14.79 16.97
N THR A 58 16.79 14.40 15.99
CA THR A 58 17.49 15.34 15.12
C THR A 58 16.58 15.75 13.98
N TRP A 59 16.68 17.02 13.56
CA TRP A 59 15.99 17.48 12.36
C TRP A 59 16.51 16.69 11.15
N THR A 60 15.59 16.14 10.35
CA THR A 60 15.93 15.42 9.12
C THR A 60 16.82 16.29 8.23
N GLU A 61 17.98 15.77 7.81
CA GLU A 61 18.94 16.46 6.94
C GLU A 61 18.38 16.74 5.52
N GLN A 62 17.29 16.08 5.13
CA GLN A 62 16.62 16.21 3.84
C GLN A 62 15.10 16.47 3.96
N PRO A 63 14.67 17.63 4.48
CA PRO A 63 13.26 17.91 4.76
C PRO A 63 12.39 17.88 3.50
N LYS A 64 12.92 18.30 2.34
CA LYS A 64 12.23 18.23 1.05
C LYS A 64 11.86 16.81 0.65
N LEU A 65 12.77 15.85 0.84
CA LEU A 65 12.56 14.45 0.47
C LEU A 65 11.52 13.80 1.38
N GLN A 66 11.54 14.14 2.67
CA GLN A 66 10.57 13.67 3.65
C GLN A 66 9.16 14.21 3.37
N LEU A 67 9.07 15.48 2.93
CA LEU A 67 7.80 16.12 2.57
C LEU A 67 7.21 15.50 1.29
N ILE A 68 8.03 15.29 0.26
CA ILE A 68 7.62 14.57 -0.97
C ILE A 68 7.14 13.16 -0.65
N ARG A 69 7.88 12.42 0.19
CA ARG A 69 7.50 11.08 0.62
C ARG A 69 6.17 11.08 1.37
N GLY A 70 5.97 12.04 2.27
CA GLY A 70 4.71 12.22 2.99
C GLY A 70 3.53 12.50 2.06
N LEU A 71 3.71 13.43 1.11
CA LEU A 71 2.71 13.77 0.09
C LEU A 71 2.38 12.57 -0.80
N LEU A 72 3.39 11.85 -1.31
CA LEU A 72 3.17 10.65 -2.11
C LEU A 72 2.39 9.59 -1.33
N LEU A 73 2.76 9.36 -0.06
CA LEU A 73 2.11 8.36 0.78
C LEU A 73 0.66 8.74 1.10
N PHE A 74 0.40 10.03 1.31
CA PHE A 74 -0.93 10.57 1.51
C PHE A 74 -1.81 10.43 0.26
N CYS A 75 -1.31 10.86 -0.91
CA CYS A 75 -2.00 10.68 -2.19
C CYS A 75 -2.26 9.19 -2.47
N ALA A 76 -1.27 8.32 -2.24
CA ALA A 76 -1.42 6.87 -2.41
C ALA A 76 -2.50 6.29 -1.50
N ASN A 77 -2.57 6.72 -0.22
CA ASN A 77 -3.63 6.31 0.69
C ASN A 77 -5.01 6.72 0.17
N ILE A 78 -5.18 7.99 -0.20
CA ILE A 78 -6.46 8.49 -0.72
C ILE A 78 -6.88 7.69 -1.95
N LEU A 79 -5.98 7.48 -2.91
CA LEU A 79 -6.26 6.71 -4.12
C LEU A 79 -6.63 5.26 -3.80
N PHE A 80 -5.94 4.64 -2.83
CA PHE A 80 -6.19 3.27 -2.42
C PHE A 80 -7.55 3.11 -1.75
N PHE A 81 -7.89 3.97 -0.79
CA PHE A 81 -9.19 3.92 -0.16
C PHE A 81 -10.33 4.31 -1.13
N TYR A 82 -10.09 5.26 -2.04
CA TYR A 82 -11.04 5.56 -3.13
C TYR A 82 -11.28 4.33 -4.01
N SER A 83 -10.21 3.59 -4.35
CA SER A 83 -10.31 2.32 -5.08
C SER A 83 -11.14 1.28 -4.31
N ILE A 84 -10.98 1.16 -2.99
CA ILE A 84 -11.79 0.26 -2.15
C ILE A 84 -13.26 0.68 -2.09
N SER A 85 -13.57 1.97 -2.21
CA SER A 85 -14.94 2.46 -2.24
C SER A 85 -15.68 2.12 -3.54
N ILE A 86 -14.97 1.99 -4.66
CA ILE A 86 -15.54 1.69 -5.99
C ILE A 86 -15.48 0.19 -6.28
N ILE A 87 -14.40 -0.46 -5.85
CA ILE A 87 -14.05 -1.83 -6.19
C ILE A 87 -13.95 -2.64 -4.90
N SER A 88 -14.41 -3.91 -4.91
CA SER A 88 -14.26 -4.79 -3.75
C SER A 88 -12.80 -4.87 -3.28
N LEU A 89 -12.57 -4.80 -1.95
CA LEU A 89 -11.26 -4.93 -1.30
C LEU A 89 -10.38 -6.04 -1.88
N ALA A 90 -10.97 -7.19 -2.22
CA ALA A 90 -10.26 -8.29 -2.85
C ALA A 90 -9.60 -7.86 -4.17
N LYS A 91 -10.36 -7.22 -5.08
CA LYS A 91 -9.84 -6.71 -6.34
C LYS A 91 -8.85 -5.56 -6.14
N ALA A 92 -9.06 -4.68 -5.16
CA ALA A 92 -8.13 -3.59 -4.84
C ALA A 92 -6.77 -4.12 -4.36
N LEU A 93 -6.77 -5.10 -3.45
CA LEU A 93 -5.55 -5.77 -2.98
C LEU A 93 -4.86 -6.52 -4.11
N THR A 94 -5.62 -7.18 -4.99
CA THR A 94 -5.00 -7.85 -6.13
C THR A 94 -4.39 -6.86 -7.12
N LEU A 95 -5.04 -5.72 -7.37
CA LEU A 95 -4.45 -4.66 -8.19
C LEU A 95 -3.16 -4.12 -7.54
N ALA A 96 -3.09 -4.08 -6.20
CA ALA A 96 -1.87 -3.70 -5.50
C ALA A 96 -0.70 -4.70 -5.72
N PHE A 97 -0.96 -5.96 -6.08
CA PHE A 97 0.09 -6.88 -6.51
C PHE A 97 0.71 -6.52 -7.87
N ILE A 98 0.14 -5.57 -8.61
CA ILE A 98 0.76 -4.98 -9.80
C ILE A 98 1.80 -3.93 -9.41
N ALA A 99 1.76 -3.37 -8.19
CA ALA A 99 2.68 -2.33 -7.75
C ALA A 99 4.18 -2.70 -7.91
N PRO A 100 4.66 -3.91 -7.57
CA PRO A 100 6.05 -4.32 -7.81
C PRO A 100 6.45 -4.27 -9.29
N LEU A 101 5.50 -4.51 -10.19
CA LEU A 101 5.70 -4.48 -11.65
C LEU A 101 5.85 -3.05 -12.14
N ILE A 102 4.98 -2.16 -11.67
CA ILE A 102 5.03 -0.73 -11.96
C ILE A 102 6.34 -0.14 -11.42
N VAL A 103 6.73 -0.51 -10.19
CA VAL A 103 7.99 -0.06 -9.58
C VAL A 103 9.20 -0.56 -10.36
N THR A 104 9.21 -1.83 -10.80
CA THR A 104 10.32 -2.36 -11.61
C THR A 104 10.39 -1.74 -13.01
N ALA A 105 9.24 -1.43 -13.63
CA ALA A 105 9.16 -0.74 -14.91
C ALA A 105 9.56 0.75 -14.81
N LEU A 106 9.28 1.41 -13.69
CA LEU A 106 9.66 2.80 -13.42
C LEU A 106 11.07 2.96 -12.84
N SER A 107 11.65 1.90 -12.27
CA SER A 107 13.02 1.90 -11.73
C SER A 107 14.10 2.43 -12.70
N PRO A 108 14.14 2.05 -14.01
CA PRO A 108 15.13 2.60 -14.93
C PRO A 108 14.95 4.10 -15.19
N VAL A 109 13.71 4.60 -15.14
CA VAL A 109 13.40 6.01 -15.41
C VAL A 109 13.66 6.89 -14.18
N LEU A 110 13.28 6.42 -12.99
CA LEU A 110 13.39 7.19 -11.74
C LEU A 110 14.74 7.03 -11.04
N LEU A 111 15.34 5.83 -11.07
CA LEU A 111 16.61 5.54 -10.39
C LEU A 111 17.82 5.47 -11.33
N ASN A 112 17.65 5.61 -12.66
CA ASN A 112 18.71 5.44 -13.65
C ASN A 112 19.44 4.07 -13.57
N GLU A 113 18.82 3.05 -12.96
CA GLU A 113 19.40 1.70 -12.93
C GLU A 113 19.16 0.96 -14.25
N LYS A 114 20.21 0.33 -14.80
CA LYS A 114 20.07 -0.57 -15.96
C LYS A 114 19.34 -1.85 -15.54
N VAL A 115 18.09 -1.98 -15.93
CA VAL A 115 17.30 -3.20 -15.66
C VAL A 115 17.66 -4.29 -16.65
N GLY A 116 18.38 -5.31 -16.18
CA GLY A 116 18.75 -6.47 -17.00
C GLY A 116 17.56 -7.38 -17.37
N PHE A 117 17.72 -8.18 -18.43
CA PHE A 117 16.69 -9.07 -18.98
C PHE A 117 16.01 -9.98 -17.93
N ARG A 118 16.77 -10.48 -16.95
CA ARG A 118 16.24 -11.34 -15.86
C ARG A 118 15.19 -10.64 -15.01
N ARG A 119 15.33 -9.33 -14.76
CA ARG A 119 14.34 -8.54 -14.02
C ARG A 119 13.07 -8.36 -14.86
N TRP A 120 13.18 -8.08 -16.16
CA TRP A 120 12.04 -7.99 -17.08
C TRP A 120 11.21 -9.28 -17.14
N VAL A 121 11.86 -10.43 -17.20
CA VAL A 121 11.15 -11.73 -17.15
C VAL A 121 10.39 -11.89 -15.83
N ALA A 122 10.98 -11.51 -14.69
CA ALA A 122 10.29 -11.53 -13.40
C ALA A 122 9.08 -10.57 -13.37
N VAL A 123 9.17 -9.41 -14.03
CA VAL A 123 8.02 -8.50 -14.20
C VAL A 123 6.91 -9.19 -14.99
N VAL A 124 7.21 -9.75 -16.16
CA VAL A 124 6.19 -10.41 -16.97
C VAL A 124 5.53 -11.58 -16.23
N ILE A 125 6.32 -12.39 -15.52
CA ILE A 125 5.80 -13.50 -14.71
C ILE A 125 4.91 -12.98 -13.56
N GLY A 126 5.33 -11.93 -12.85
CA GLY A 126 4.52 -11.31 -11.80
C GLY A 126 3.23 -10.69 -12.34
N PHE A 127 3.25 -10.15 -13.56
CA PHE A 127 2.06 -9.63 -14.24
C PHE A 127 1.06 -10.74 -14.52
N ILE A 128 1.53 -11.85 -15.09
CA ILE A 128 0.69 -13.03 -15.34
C ILE A 128 0.11 -13.55 -14.02
N GLY A 129 0.92 -13.64 -12.96
CA GLY A 129 0.45 -14.02 -11.62
C GLY A 129 -0.65 -13.09 -11.11
N SER A 130 -0.49 -11.77 -11.25
CA SER A 130 -1.51 -10.81 -10.85
C SER A 130 -2.81 -10.97 -11.65
N LEU A 131 -2.74 -11.21 -12.96
CA LEU A 131 -3.92 -11.43 -13.81
C LEU A 131 -4.71 -12.68 -13.40
N ILE A 132 -4.02 -13.75 -13.03
CA ILE A 132 -4.64 -14.99 -12.54
C ILE A 132 -5.41 -14.72 -11.23
N VAL A 133 -4.80 -13.97 -10.30
CA VAL A 133 -5.44 -13.66 -9.01
C VAL A 133 -6.57 -12.64 -9.18
N ILE A 134 -6.45 -11.69 -10.12
CA ILE A 134 -7.51 -10.70 -10.39
C ILE A 134 -8.76 -11.43 -10.84
N ARG A 135 -8.60 -12.64 -11.42
CA ARG A 135 -9.64 -13.48 -12.00
C ARG A 135 -10.70 -12.56 -12.59
N PRO A 136 -10.33 -11.75 -13.62
CA PRO A 136 -11.28 -10.86 -14.26
C PRO A 136 -12.46 -11.75 -14.57
N GLY A 137 -13.60 -11.49 -13.92
CA GLY A 137 -14.64 -12.49 -13.78
C GLY A 137 -14.86 -13.14 -15.12
N PHE A 138 -14.96 -14.47 -15.13
CA PHE A 138 -15.88 -15.09 -16.07
C PHE A 138 -17.22 -14.45 -15.73
N VAL A 139 -17.47 -13.27 -16.32
CA VAL A 139 -18.82 -12.77 -16.55
C VAL A 139 -19.45 -13.99 -17.19
N GLU A 140 -20.37 -14.63 -16.47
CA GLU A 140 -21.23 -15.61 -17.08
C GLU A 140 -21.72 -14.95 -18.35
N LEU A 141 -21.28 -15.47 -19.49
CA LEU A 141 -21.92 -15.17 -20.76
C LEU A 141 -23.33 -15.70 -20.55
N ASN A 142 -24.19 -14.82 -20.06
CA ASN A 142 -25.62 -15.03 -20.02
C ASN A 142 -26.03 -14.95 -21.48
N LEU A 143 -25.82 -16.06 -22.18
CA LEU A 143 -26.54 -16.39 -23.40
C LEU A 143 -28.00 -16.38 -22.95
N ALA A 144 -28.66 -15.26 -23.21
CA ALA A 144 -30.11 -15.20 -23.15
C ALA A 144 -30.66 -16.33 -24.03
N SER A 145 -31.12 -17.39 -23.37
CA SER A 145 -32.03 -18.40 -23.90
C SER A 145 -32.82 -18.96 -22.72
#